data_AF-A0A815W0X1-F1
#
_entry.id   AF-A0A815W0X1-F1
#
_cell.length_a   1.000
_cell.length_b   1.000
_cell.length_c   1.000
_cell.angle_alpha   90.00
_cell.angle_beta   90.00
_cell.angle_gamma   90.00
#
_symmetry.space_group_name_H-M   'P 1'
#
loop_
_entity.id
_entity.type
_entity.pdbx_description
1 polymer ?
#
loop_
_entity_poly.entity_id
_entity_poly.type
_entity_poly.pdbx_seq_one_letter_code
_entity_poly.pdbx_strand_id
1 'polypeptide(L)'
;MGNIFRNTAIKTDGQNMNNVPDNDPPDPTRIQFPACMGSEPIIRIPLDLDMDQSLDKRLTFRVRHAATDFPATVEAHKDHTISILKRYLIEHMGMPFPSKDGKCKILMVWNKPDLLRDEPSEDQSEINERFLGGSIDHLRLTEYGLENGDYLMFTVMFPQIMKASTSSFQSNGIAMNLTILTSIYGDDATGRFLIWCKLRYILAQICALTTFYMICFSAVDQFFSTNYRFNLRQMCTLRLGRYFAFMFICFAIIHSIALGSSYAIQPTLGCIISDHTWVQYSTYFFYPILLVFLPISIASIFSILAYHNVRHIVRRQLPIVRRKLDKQITAMVLMRVIAFVCLALPFNVYRIYVINFPTSPRMLMSYAISRLIQAILLSINNINYTISFYIFITFSSRFGRQVKLVLVRKCWQRWKYWCCRINNRIESDSNNESRKSQMESEENI
;
A
#
# COMPACT_ATOMS: atom_id res chain seq x y z
N MET A 1 16.00 9.99 -29.70
CA MET A 1 14.69 10.70 -29.65
C MET A 1 14.77 11.74 -28.55
N GLY A 2 15.42 12.86 -28.86
CA GLY A 2 15.64 13.98 -27.95
C GLY A 2 14.76 15.17 -28.28
N ASN A 3 14.74 16.10 -27.32
CA ASN A 3 14.17 17.44 -27.38
C ASN A 3 12.65 17.54 -27.57
N ILE A 4 11.95 17.90 -26.49
CA ILE A 4 10.85 18.88 -26.42
C ILE A 4 10.51 19.04 -24.93
N PHE A 5 10.87 20.19 -24.35
CA PHE A 5 10.07 21.01 -23.44
C PHE A 5 10.98 22.01 -22.72
N ARG A 6 11.02 23.22 -23.28
CA ARG A 6 11.52 24.45 -22.65
C ARG A 6 10.40 25.47 -22.71
N ASN A 7 10.32 26.28 -21.67
CA ASN A 7 9.63 27.57 -21.54
C ASN A 7 8.17 27.57 -21.08
N THR A 8 7.99 27.94 -19.81
CA THR A 8 6.94 28.88 -19.40
C THR A 8 7.53 29.74 -18.29
N ALA A 9 8.01 30.93 -18.67
CA ALA A 9 8.38 32.00 -17.76
C ALA A 9 7.15 32.90 -17.60
N ILE A 10 6.66 33.05 -16.38
CA ILE A 10 5.56 33.97 -16.04
C ILE A 10 6.18 35.32 -15.71
N LYS A 11 5.74 36.31 -16.47
CA LYS A 11 6.00 37.75 -16.35
C LYS A 11 5.00 38.31 -15.35
N THR A 12 5.46 38.90 -14.25
CA THR A 12 4.63 39.71 -13.34
C THR A 12 4.98 41.17 -13.54
N ASP A 13 3.96 41.93 -13.97
CA ASP A 13 3.98 43.37 -14.17
C ASP A 13 4.11 44.12 -12.84
N GLY A 14 4.81 45.25 -12.90
CA GLY A 14 4.95 46.19 -11.80
C GLY A 14 3.74 47.10 -11.66
N GLN A 15 3.41 47.44 -10.41
CA GLN A 15 2.59 48.60 -10.09
C GLN A 15 3.33 49.49 -9.09
N ASN A 16 3.49 50.74 -9.52
CA ASN A 16 3.83 51.91 -8.73
C ASN A 16 2.73 52.21 -7.70
N MET A 17 3.10 52.46 -6.44
CA MET A 17 2.38 53.39 -5.56
C MET A 17 3.38 54.14 -4.68
N ASN A 18 3.45 55.45 -4.89
CA ASN A 18 4.04 56.43 -3.99
C ASN A 18 2.92 57.07 -3.14
N ASN A 19 3.25 57.35 -1.86
CA ASN A 19 2.78 58.43 -0.96
C ASN A 19 2.29 57.98 0.44
N VAL A 20 3.23 57.88 1.42
CA VAL A 20 3.42 58.67 2.69
C VAL A 20 2.17 59.13 3.51
N PRO A 21 2.17 59.36 4.87
CA PRO A 21 3.10 59.03 6.00
C PRO A 21 2.42 58.36 7.23
N ASP A 22 3.20 57.82 8.19
CA ASP A 22 3.34 58.35 9.57
C ASP A 22 4.13 57.39 10.48
N ASN A 23 5.01 57.97 11.29
CA ASN A 23 5.94 57.30 12.18
C ASN A 23 5.32 57.16 13.58
N ASP A 24 5.04 55.94 13.99
CA ASP A 24 5.01 55.55 15.40
C ASP A 24 5.94 54.34 15.61
N PRO A 25 6.78 54.32 16.66
CA PRO A 25 7.61 53.16 16.95
C PRO A 25 6.72 51.97 17.34
N PRO A 26 6.99 50.75 16.82
CA PRO A 26 6.15 49.59 17.10
C PRO A 26 6.27 49.18 18.58
N ASP A 27 5.11 49.06 19.23
CA ASP A 27 4.94 48.48 20.55
C ASP A 27 5.48 47.02 20.57
N PRO A 28 6.52 46.71 21.37
CA PRO A 28 7.17 45.40 21.35
C PRO A 28 6.32 44.25 21.93
N THR A 29 5.09 44.51 22.38
CA THR A 29 4.24 43.51 23.04
C THR A 29 3.12 42.90 22.18
N ARG A 30 2.96 43.34 20.92
CA ARG A 30 1.82 42.91 20.08
C ARG A 30 2.24 41.97 18.94
N ILE A 31 2.02 40.66 19.11
CA ILE A 31 2.23 39.65 18.07
C ILE A 31 1.06 39.71 17.07
N GLN A 32 1.30 40.18 15.85
CA GLN A 32 0.34 40.09 14.74
C GLN A 32 0.58 38.82 13.93
N PHE A 33 -0.49 38.06 13.68
CA PHE A 33 -0.47 36.92 12.75
C PHE A 33 -0.89 37.39 11.35
N PRO A 34 -0.12 37.12 10.29
CA PRO A 34 -0.54 37.43 8.93
C PRO A 34 -1.69 36.50 8.49
N ALA A 35 -2.73 37.08 7.89
CA ALA A 35 -3.95 36.38 7.47
C ALA A 35 -3.82 35.53 6.19
N CYS A 36 -2.60 35.21 5.72
CA CYS A 36 -2.40 34.41 4.51
C CYS A 36 -1.72 33.07 4.81
N MET A 37 -2.38 31.96 4.45
CA MET A 37 -1.79 30.61 4.48
C MET A 37 -0.55 30.57 3.59
N GLY A 38 0.63 30.41 4.20
CA GLY A 38 1.86 30.18 3.43
C GLY A 38 3.16 30.33 4.21
N SER A 39 3.17 31.09 5.31
CA SER A 39 4.34 31.23 6.17
C SER A 39 4.11 30.59 7.55
N GLU A 40 4.99 29.66 7.92
CA GLU A 40 4.99 29.07 9.26
C GLU A 40 5.41 30.15 10.28
N PRO A 41 4.67 30.35 11.39
CA PRO A 41 5.07 31.31 12.40
C PRO A 41 6.31 30.80 13.14
N ILE A 42 7.34 31.64 13.21
CA ILE A 42 8.56 31.41 13.97
C ILE A 42 8.49 32.27 15.23
N ILE A 43 8.43 31.63 16.40
CA ILE A 43 8.43 32.33 17.68
C ILE A 43 9.85 32.29 18.24
N ARG A 44 10.42 33.47 18.51
CA ARG A 44 11.73 33.64 19.15
C ARG A 44 11.51 34.17 20.55
N ILE A 45 12.01 33.45 21.55
CA ILE A 45 11.90 33.87 22.95
C ILE A 45 13.32 34.20 23.45
N PRO A 46 13.57 35.42 23.95
CA PRO A 46 14.82 35.75 24.62
C PRO A 46 14.92 35.02 25.96
N LEU A 47 16.12 34.54 26.31
CA LEU A 47 16.34 33.68 27.47
C LEU A 47 16.68 34.44 28.76
N ASP A 48 16.88 35.75 28.71
CA ASP A 48 17.04 36.58 29.91
C ASP A 48 16.76 38.07 29.60
N LEU A 49 16.27 38.81 30.59
CA LEU A 49 15.97 40.25 30.47
C LEU A 49 17.15 41.16 30.85
N ASP A 50 18.20 40.61 31.47
CA ASP A 50 19.34 41.38 32.01
C ASP A 50 20.72 40.93 31.50
N MET A 51 20.80 40.22 30.36
CA MET A 51 22.11 39.85 29.78
C MET A 51 22.56 40.78 28.65
N ASP A 52 23.81 41.24 28.79
CA ASP A 52 24.57 42.06 27.85
C ASP A 52 24.51 41.52 26.41
N GLN A 53 24.32 42.43 25.45
CA GLN A 53 23.97 42.14 24.03
C GLN A 53 25.02 41.38 23.21
N SER A 54 26.07 40.80 23.80
CA SER A 54 27.19 40.21 23.05
C SER A 54 27.08 38.70 22.75
N LEU A 55 26.09 37.98 23.29
CA LEU A 55 25.87 36.55 23.01
C LEU A 55 24.37 36.23 22.86
N ASP A 56 23.86 36.40 21.64
CA ASP A 56 22.44 36.23 21.29
C ASP A 56 22.03 34.75 21.24
N LYS A 57 21.80 34.13 22.41
CA LYS A 57 21.25 32.78 22.52
C LYS A 57 19.72 32.82 22.40
N ARG A 58 19.19 32.84 21.18
CA ARG A 58 17.74 32.74 20.94
C ARG A 58 17.29 31.30 20.77
N LEU A 59 16.29 30.90 21.55
CA LEU A 59 15.54 29.67 21.30
C LEU A 59 14.53 29.94 20.18
N THR A 60 14.66 29.18 19.09
CA THR A 60 13.76 29.27 17.93
C THR A 60 12.80 28.08 17.97
N PHE A 61 11.51 28.35 18.17
CA PHE A 61 10.48 27.29 18.18
C PHE A 61 9.77 27.24 16.84
N ARG A 62 9.63 26.03 16.30
CA ARG A 62 8.88 25.76 15.07
C ARG A 62 7.64 24.94 15.40
N VAL A 63 6.48 25.57 15.34
CA VAL A 63 5.20 24.93 15.68
C VAL A 63 4.59 24.34 14.41
N ARG A 64 4.37 23.02 14.38
CA ARG A 64 3.59 22.36 13.32
C ARG A 64 2.26 21.87 13.88
N HIS A 65 1.17 22.22 13.21
CA HIS A 65 -0.12 21.58 13.44
C HIS A 65 -0.05 20.13 12.92
N ALA A 66 -0.02 19.16 13.83
CA ALA A 66 -0.19 17.76 13.49
C ALA A 66 -1.68 17.47 13.31
N ALA A 67 -2.18 17.51 12.09
CA ALA A 67 -3.43 16.85 11.75
C ALA A 67 -3.15 15.34 11.63
N THR A 68 -3.48 14.56 12.67
CA THR A 68 -4.02 13.17 12.65
C THR A 68 -3.70 12.40 13.93
N ASP A 69 -4.70 11.63 14.37
CA ASP A 69 -4.76 10.83 15.58
C ASP A 69 -3.78 9.65 15.60
N PHE A 70 -2.72 9.73 16.41
CA PHE A 70 -2.05 8.57 17.00
C PHE A 70 -1.39 8.97 18.34
N PRO A 71 -1.78 8.38 19.48
CA PRO A 71 -1.09 8.66 20.74
C PRO A 71 0.16 7.79 20.86
N ALA A 72 1.35 8.41 20.79
CA ALA A 72 2.55 7.84 21.38
C ALA A 72 2.65 8.29 22.85
N THR A 73 3.01 7.37 23.74
CA THR A 73 3.34 7.64 25.15
C THR A 73 4.84 7.79 25.27
N VAL A 74 5.31 8.97 25.67
CA VAL A 74 6.67 9.18 26.17
C VAL A 74 6.50 9.83 27.55
N GLU A 75 6.98 9.17 28.59
CA GLU A 75 7.13 9.75 29.93
C GLU A 75 8.43 10.54 29.94
N ALA A 76 8.33 11.85 30.18
CA ALA A 76 9.50 12.70 30.35
C ALA A 76 9.96 12.64 31.81
N HIS A 77 11.23 12.27 32.00
CA HIS A 77 11.92 12.37 33.28
C HIS A 77 12.10 13.85 33.67
N LYS A 78 12.08 14.12 34.98
CA LYS A 78 12.13 15.46 35.60
C LYS A 78 13.33 16.29 35.12
N ASP A 79 13.10 17.24 34.21
CA ASP A 79 14.07 18.28 33.87
C ASP A 79 13.52 19.67 34.21
N HIS A 80 14.30 20.46 34.95
CA HIS A 80 13.95 21.79 35.48
C HIS A 80 13.64 22.82 34.37
N THR A 81 14.18 22.62 33.17
CA THR A 81 13.97 23.48 32.01
C THR A 81 12.56 23.33 31.43
N ILE A 82 11.97 22.14 31.54
CA ILE A 82 10.60 21.87 31.07
C ILE A 82 9.58 22.57 31.98
N SER A 83 9.85 22.67 33.29
CA SER A 83 8.97 23.42 34.21
C SER A 83 8.96 24.92 33.96
N ILE A 84 10.10 25.51 33.58
CA ILE A 84 10.19 26.94 33.26
C ILE A 84 9.41 27.26 31.98
N LEU A 85 9.60 26.45 30.93
CA LEU A 85 8.87 26.61 29.67
C LEU A 85 7.36 26.39 29.82
N LYS A 86 6.97 25.44 30.68
CA LYS A 86 5.56 25.22 31.04
C LYS A 86 4.96 26.44 31.73
N ARG A 87 5.70 27.08 32.64
CA ARG A 87 5.25 28.28 33.36
C ARG A 87 5.09 29.48 32.41
N TYR A 88 6.06 29.70 31.54
CA TYR A 88 6.02 30.77 30.53
C TYR A 88 4.83 30.64 29.57
N LEU A 89 4.54 29.42 29.10
CA LEU A 89 3.39 29.15 28.23
C LEU A 89 2.04 29.37 28.92
N ILE A 90 1.96 29.14 30.24
CA ILE A 90 0.75 29.37 31.04
C ILE A 90 0.56 30.87 31.29
N GLU A 91 1.61 31.57 31.69
CA GLU A 91 1.52 32.97 32.14
C GLU A 91 1.36 33.96 30.97
N HIS A 92 1.91 33.68 29.78
CA HIS A 92 1.92 34.67 28.69
C HIS A 92 1.09 34.30 27.46
N MET A 93 0.75 33.02 27.26
CA MET A 93 -0.04 32.60 26.09
C MET A 93 -1.50 32.27 26.42
N GLY A 94 -1.91 32.44 27.68
CA GLY A 94 -3.33 32.36 28.09
C GLY A 94 -4.01 31.03 27.77
N MET A 95 -3.27 29.93 27.62
CA MET A 95 -3.85 28.62 27.29
C MET A 95 -4.46 27.97 28.55
N PRO A 96 -5.79 27.80 28.63
CA PRO A 96 -6.40 27.11 29.76
C PRO A 96 -6.20 25.60 29.61
N PHE A 97 -5.52 24.97 30.56
CA PHE A 97 -5.54 23.51 30.67
C PHE A 97 -6.71 23.05 31.56
N PRO A 98 -7.44 22.00 31.18
CA PRO A 98 -8.53 21.47 32.00
C PRO A 98 -8.00 20.82 33.27
N SER A 99 -8.81 20.95 34.32
CA SER A 99 -8.60 20.44 35.68
C SER A 99 -8.33 18.93 35.77
N LYS A 100 -7.46 18.62 36.74
CA LYS A 100 -7.04 17.38 37.41
C LYS A 100 -6.88 16.03 36.69
N ASP A 101 -7.56 15.70 35.60
CA ASP A 101 -7.41 14.37 34.96
C ASP A 101 -7.09 14.41 33.45
N GLY A 102 -7.00 15.59 32.84
CA GLY A 102 -6.65 15.75 31.43
C GLY A 102 -5.14 15.70 31.17
N LYS A 103 -4.60 14.52 30.82
CA LYS A 103 -3.21 14.41 30.33
C LYS A 103 -3.06 15.09 28.97
N CYS A 104 -2.66 16.36 28.95
CA CYS A 104 -2.18 16.98 27.72
C CYS A 104 -0.71 16.61 27.48
N LYS A 105 -0.40 16.10 26.29
CA LYS A 105 0.95 15.76 25.87
C LYS A 105 1.43 16.78 24.86
N ILE A 106 2.46 17.54 25.24
CA ILE A 106 3.15 18.47 24.36
C ILE A 106 4.37 17.74 23.80
N LEU A 107 4.41 17.49 22.49
CA LEU A 107 5.55 16.88 21.83
C LEU A 107 6.57 17.98 21.50
N MET A 108 7.66 18.05 22.26
CA MET A 108 8.76 18.96 21.96
C MET A 108 9.82 18.23 21.12
N VAL A 109 10.09 18.74 19.93
CA VAL A 109 11.13 18.21 19.04
C VAL A 109 12.35 19.11 19.12
N TRP A 110 13.36 18.68 19.88
CA TRP A 110 14.64 19.38 19.95
C TRP A 110 15.42 19.11 18.65
N ASN A 111 15.86 20.17 17.97
CA ASN A 111 16.87 20.06 16.92
C ASN A 111 18.11 20.81 17.41
N LYS A 112 19.24 20.13 17.53
CA LYS A 112 20.51 20.73 17.95
C LYS A 112 21.39 20.81 16.71
N PRO A 113 21.24 21.85 15.86
CA PRO A 113 22.28 22.16 14.90
C PRO A 113 23.43 22.81 15.67
N ASP A 114 24.65 22.65 15.17
CA ASP A 114 25.84 23.38 15.61
C ASP A 114 26.55 22.81 16.85
N LEU A 115 27.21 21.67 16.62
CA LEU A 115 28.38 21.22 17.37
C LEU A 115 29.32 20.49 16.41
N LEU A 116 29.77 21.20 15.37
CA LEU A 116 30.90 20.80 14.54
C LEU A 116 31.72 22.06 14.23
N ARG A 117 32.58 22.43 15.17
CA ARG A 117 33.86 23.11 14.88
C ARG A 117 34.87 22.83 15.99
N ASP A 118 35.95 22.20 15.53
CA ASP A 118 37.36 22.33 15.93
C ASP A 118 37.77 22.07 17.38
N GLU A 119 38.22 20.84 17.65
CA GLU A 119 39.39 20.61 18.52
C GLU A 119 40.33 19.59 17.86
N PRO A 120 41.64 19.88 17.74
CA PRO A 120 42.65 18.86 17.51
C PRO A 120 43.14 18.35 18.87
N SER A 121 43.06 17.04 19.12
CA SER A 121 43.85 16.42 20.17
C SER A 121 44.49 15.12 19.67
N GLU A 122 45.80 15.08 19.86
CA GLU A 122 46.68 13.94 19.69
C GLU A 122 46.38 12.83 20.71
N ASP A 123 46.94 11.65 20.41
CA ASP A 123 47.04 10.44 21.23
C ASP A 123 45.80 9.53 21.40
N GLN A 124 45.75 8.51 20.54
CA GLN A 124 44.96 7.30 20.73
C GLN A 124 45.74 6.28 21.57
N SER A 125 45.37 6.19 22.85
CA SER A 125 45.54 5.00 23.69
C SER A 125 44.22 4.22 23.79
N GLU A 126 44.31 2.89 23.70
CA GLU A 126 43.41 1.87 24.27
C GLU A 126 41.89 2.11 24.24
N ILE A 127 41.22 1.45 23.27
CA ILE A 127 39.77 1.30 23.27
C ILE A 127 39.39 0.06 24.09
N ASN A 128 38.93 0.31 25.32
CA ASN A 128 38.13 -0.61 26.11
C ASN A 128 36.71 -0.70 25.53
N GLU A 129 36.30 -1.89 25.07
CA GLU A 129 34.91 -2.19 24.73
C GLU A 129 34.03 -2.24 25.98
N ARG A 130 33.29 -1.16 26.25
CA ARG A 130 32.10 -1.23 27.12
C ARG A 130 30.84 -1.28 26.26
N PHE A 131 30.17 -2.43 26.34
CA PHE A 131 28.78 -2.64 25.95
C PHE A 131 27.86 -1.57 26.57
N LEU A 132 27.33 -0.68 25.74
CA LEU A 132 26.14 0.10 26.05
C LEU A 132 24.95 -0.54 25.33
N GLY A 133 24.17 -1.32 26.08
CA GLY A 133 22.82 -1.72 25.70
C GLY A 133 21.90 -0.51 25.70
N GLY A 134 21.91 0.26 24.61
CA GLY A 134 20.98 1.35 24.36
C GLY A 134 19.73 0.85 23.64
N SER A 135 18.56 1.13 24.19
CA SER A 135 17.25 0.86 23.59
C SER A 135 17.12 1.53 22.21
N ILE A 136 16.90 0.71 21.18
CA ILE A 136 16.77 1.10 19.78
C ILE A 136 15.34 1.61 19.53
N ASP A 137 14.98 2.78 20.07
CA ASP A 137 13.64 3.37 19.81
C ASP A 137 13.68 4.83 19.31
N HIS A 138 14.86 5.45 19.17
CA HIS A 138 14.99 6.85 18.72
C HIS A 138 16.03 7.10 17.62
N LEU A 139 16.18 6.19 16.66
CA LEU A 139 16.88 6.50 15.41
C LEU A 139 15.99 7.37 14.50
N ARG A 140 16.21 8.69 14.53
CA ARG A 140 15.58 9.67 13.64
C ARG A 140 15.99 9.38 12.19
N LEU A 141 14.99 9.18 11.32
CA LEU A 141 15.16 8.98 9.87
C LEU A 141 15.87 10.15 9.15
N THR A 142 16.00 11.31 9.78
CA THR A 142 16.60 12.51 9.18
C THR A 142 18.13 12.45 9.09
N GLU A 143 18.81 11.66 9.91
CA GLU A 143 20.28 11.55 9.88
C GLU A 143 20.83 10.70 8.72
N TYR A 144 19.97 9.98 8.01
CA TYR A 144 20.41 9.15 6.87
C TYR A 144 20.44 9.88 5.52
N GLY A 145 20.36 11.22 5.47
CA GLY A 145 20.32 11.98 4.21
C GLY A 145 19.19 11.52 3.28
N LEU A 146 18.12 10.99 3.85
CA LEU A 146 16.97 10.40 3.17
C LEU A 146 15.85 11.43 3.19
N GLU A 147 16.03 12.50 2.43
CA GLU A 147 15.00 13.51 2.21
C GLU A 147 13.78 12.87 1.52
N ASN A 148 12.77 12.57 2.34
CA ASN A 148 11.32 12.61 2.08
C ASN A 148 10.69 11.90 0.85
N GLY A 149 11.43 11.26 -0.06
CA GLY A 149 10.87 10.72 -1.31
C GLY A 149 10.88 9.20 -1.46
N ASP A 150 11.94 8.53 -1.00
CA ASP A 150 12.27 7.20 -1.53
C ASP A 150 11.53 6.03 -0.87
N TYR A 151 11.06 6.18 0.37
CA TYR A 151 10.30 5.12 1.04
C TYR A 151 8.83 5.10 0.65
N LEU A 152 8.33 6.17 0.01
CA LEU A 152 6.91 6.31 -0.33
C LEU A 152 6.48 5.39 -1.48
N MET A 153 7.42 4.99 -2.34
CA MET A 153 7.13 4.12 -3.47
C MET A 153 6.65 2.74 -3.00
N PHE A 154 7.32 2.18 -1.98
CA PHE A 154 6.99 0.86 -1.43
C PHE A 154 5.77 0.87 -0.50
N THR A 155 5.47 1.97 0.20
CA THR A 155 4.26 2.06 1.02
C THR A 155 3.00 2.40 0.23
N VAL A 156 3.10 2.88 -1.02
CA VAL A 156 1.90 3.31 -1.77
C VAL A 156 1.63 2.45 -3.01
N MET A 157 2.65 2.01 -3.78
CA MET A 157 2.39 1.13 -4.93
C MET A 157 2.03 -0.28 -4.51
N PHE A 158 2.72 -0.88 -3.54
CA PHE A 158 2.43 -2.24 -3.09
C PHE A 158 1.01 -2.39 -2.51
N PRO A 159 0.50 -1.47 -1.67
CA PRO A 159 -0.89 -1.56 -1.21
C PRO A 159 -1.93 -1.33 -2.30
N GLN A 160 -1.61 -0.56 -3.35
CA GLN A 160 -2.51 -0.37 -4.50
C GLN A 160 -2.51 -1.59 -5.43
N ILE A 161 -1.34 -2.17 -5.69
CA ILE A 161 -1.21 -3.46 -6.38
C ILE A 161 -1.87 -4.57 -5.56
N MET A 162 -1.74 -4.54 -4.24
CA MET A 162 -2.44 -5.48 -3.35
C MET A 162 -3.93 -5.23 -3.32
N LYS A 163 -4.41 -3.99 -3.25
CA LYS A 163 -5.85 -3.68 -3.34
C LYS A 163 -6.41 -4.17 -4.66
N ALA A 164 -5.74 -3.89 -5.78
CA ALA A 164 -6.10 -4.38 -7.10
C ALA A 164 -6.03 -5.92 -7.21
N SER A 165 -5.04 -6.55 -6.58
CA SER A 165 -4.93 -8.01 -6.53
C SER A 165 -6.00 -8.64 -5.63
N THR A 166 -6.34 -8.01 -4.50
CA THR A 166 -7.41 -8.47 -3.60
C THR A 166 -8.79 -8.25 -4.19
N SER A 167 -9.01 -7.17 -4.94
CA SER A 167 -10.26 -6.95 -5.66
C SER A 167 -10.37 -7.92 -6.84
N SER A 168 -9.27 -8.20 -7.54
CA SER A 168 -9.21 -9.24 -8.57
C SER A 168 -9.39 -10.65 -7.99
N PHE A 169 -8.90 -10.90 -6.78
CA PHE A 169 -9.13 -12.15 -6.05
C PHE A 169 -10.60 -12.30 -5.66
N GLN A 170 -11.25 -11.22 -5.20
CA GLN A 170 -12.68 -11.24 -4.92
C GLN A 170 -13.50 -11.44 -6.18
N SER A 171 -13.19 -10.76 -7.29
CA SER A 171 -13.92 -10.93 -8.55
C SER A 171 -13.71 -12.31 -9.19
N ASN A 172 -12.47 -12.82 -9.22
CA ASN A 172 -12.19 -14.16 -9.71
C ASN A 172 -12.76 -15.23 -8.77
N GLY A 173 -12.70 -15.01 -7.45
CA GLY A 173 -13.35 -15.86 -6.46
C GLY A 173 -14.87 -15.93 -6.69
N ILE A 174 -15.51 -14.81 -6.98
CA ILE A 174 -16.94 -14.77 -7.35
C ILE A 174 -17.17 -15.57 -8.64
N ALA A 175 -16.35 -15.40 -9.68
CA ALA A 175 -16.47 -16.15 -10.93
C ALA A 175 -16.26 -17.67 -10.75
N MET A 176 -15.33 -18.07 -9.89
CA MET A 176 -15.11 -19.49 -9.55
C MET A 176 -16.25 -20.04 -8.70
N ASN A 177 -16.71 -19.30 -7.69
CA ASN A 177 -17.86 -19.68 -6.87
C ASN A 177 -19.12 -19.84 -7.73
N LEU A 178 -19.32 -18.96 -8.72
CA LEU A 178 -20.38 -19.09 -9.72
C LEU A 178 -20.26 -20.38 -10.54
N THR A 179 -19.04 -20.82 -10.86
CA THR A 179 -18.80 -22.07 -11.60
C THR A 179 -19.12 -23.31 -10.74
N ILE A 180 -18.80 -23.25 -9.45
CA ILE A 180 -19.14 -24.31 -8.48
C ILE A 180 -20.66 -24.35 -8.27
N LEU A 181 -21.29 -23.18 -8.10
CA LEU A 181 -22.74 -23.04 -7.98
C LEU A 181 -23.46 -23.59 -9.22
N THR A 182 -23.02 -23.25 -10.43
CA THR A 182 -23.60 -23.81 -11.66
C THR A 182 -23.42 -25.32 -11.74
N SER A 183 -22.27 -25.84 -11.31
CA SER A 183 -22.03 -27.29 -11.25
C SER A 183 -22.91 -28.02 -10.23
N ILE A 184 -23.29 -27.37 -9.13
CA ILE A 184 -24.13 -27.96 -8.07
C ILE A 184 -25.61 -27.90 -8.44
N TYR A 185 -26.07 -26.76 -8.97
CA TYR A 185 -27.49 -26.55 -9.24
C TYR A 185 -27.95 -27.13 -10.58
N GLY A 186 -27.03 -27.52 -11.47
CA GLY A 186 -27.35 -28.11 -12.78
C GLY A 186 -28.06 -27.15 -13.76
N ASP A 187 -28.35 -25.92 -13.33
CA ASP A 187 -28.92 -24.87 -14.15
C ASP A 187 -27.85 -23.83 -14.50
N ASP A 188 -27.31 -23.97 -15.70
CA ASP A 188 -26.37 -23.00 -16.25
C ASP A 188 -27.14 -21.73 -16.67
N ALA A 189 -27.32 -20.79 -15.76
CA ALA A 189 -27.85 -19.45 -16.07
C ALA A 189 -27.06 -18.77 -17.22
N THR A 190 -25.78 -19.15 -17.40
CA THR A 190 -24.93 -18.78 -18.54
C THR A 190 -25.46 -19.23 -19.90
N GLY A 191 -26.24 -20.31 -19.97
CA GLY A 191 -26.90 -20.78 -21.18
C GLY A 191 -28.22 -20.05 -21.49
N ARG A 192 -28.78 -19.30 -20.52
CA ARG A 192 -30.08 -18.62 -20.68
C ARG A 192 -29.92 -17.16 -21.14
N PHE A 193 -28.94 -16.44 -20.60
CA PHE A 193 -28.79 -15.00 -20.84
C PHE A 193 -27.51 -14.65 -21.59
N LEU A 194 -27.65 -14.14 -22.82
CA LEU A 194 -26.51 -13.76 -23.68
C LEU A 194 -25.64 -12.68 -23.02
N ILE A 195 -26.27 -11.69 -22.38
CA ILE A 195 -25.58 -10.60 -21.68
C ILE A 195 -24.71 -11.17 -20.55
N TRP A 196 -25.23 -12.13 -19.79
CA TRP A 196 -24.50 -12.75 -18.68
C TRP A 196 -23.30 -13.56 -19.17
N CYS A 197 -23.45 -14.30 -20.28
CA CYS A 197 -22.30 -14.95 -20.90
C CYS A 197 -21.20 -13.94 -21.24
N LYS A 198 -21.53 -12.90 -22.02
CA LYS A 198 -20.53 -11.93 -22.48
C LYS A 198 -19.83 -11.28 -21.29
N LEU A 199 -20.61 -10.83 -20.30
CA LEU A 199 -20.08 -10.17 -19.10
C LEU A 199 -19.11 -11.08 -18.32
N ARG A 200 -19.43 -12.37 -18.16
CA ARG A 200 -18.57 -13.34 -17.46
C ARG A 200 -17.19 -13.44 -18.12
N TYR A 201 -17.14 -13.56 -19.44
CA TYR A 201 -15.86 -13.67 -20.17
C TYR A 201 -15.10 -12.34 -20.20
N ILE A 202 -15.79 -11.21 -20.41
CA ILE A 202 -15.19 -9.87 -20.37
C ILE A 202 -14.51 -9.64 -19.01
N LEU A 203 -15.23 -9.88 -17.91
CA LEU A 203 -14.71 -9.66 -16.57
C LEU A 203 -13.52 -10.56 -16.25
N ALA A 204 -13.61 -11.85 -16.59
CA ALA A 204 -12.52 -12.80 -16.39
C ALA A 204 -11.26 -12.39 -17.17
N GLN A 205 -11.42 -11.94 -18.42
CA GLN A 205 -10.31 -11.47 -19.26
C GLN A 205 -9.65 -10.20 -18.70
N ILE A 206 -10.44 -9.20 -18.30
CA ILE A 206 -9.93 -7.97 -17.66
C ILE A 206 -9.11 -8.31 -16.41
N CYS A 207 -9.64 -9.19 -15.55
CA CYS A 207 -8.98 -9.58 -14.31
C CYS A 207 -7.68 -10.35 -14.58
N ALA A 208 -7.68 -11.28 -15.55
CA ALA A 208 -6.51 -12.07 -15.91
C ALA A 208 -5.39 -11.20 -16.51
N LEU A 209 -5.71 -10.38 -17.53
CA LEU A 209 -4.76 -9.46 -18.16
C LEU A 209 -4.19 -8.49 -17.14
N THR A 210 -5.05 -7.82 -16.36
CA THR A 210 -4.60 -6.84 -15.36
C THR A 210 -3.69 -7.50 -14.33
N THR A 211 -4.04 -8.69 -13.82
CA THR A 211 -3.21 -9.38 -12.82
C THR A 211 -1.83 -9.70 -13.37
N PHE A 212 -1.75 -10.29 -14.57
CA PHE A 212 -0.47 -10.75 -15.13
C PHE A 212 0.46 -9.60 -15.49
N TYR A 213 -0.08 -8.51 -16.03
CA TYR A 213 0.73 -7.33 -16.33
C TYR A 213 1.09 -6.52 -15.09
N MET A 214 0.28 -6.54 -14.02
CA MET A 214 0.68 -5.95 -12.75
C MET A 214 1.87 -6.68 -12.12
N ILE A 215 2.00 -8.00 -12.33
CA ILE A 215 3.22 -8.74 -11.96
C ILE A 215 4.43 -8.23 -12.77
N CYS A 216 4.24 -7.99 -14.07
CA CYS A 216 5.28 -7.43 -14.94
C CYS A 216 5.71 -6.04 -14.49
N PHE A 217 4.75 -5.13 -14.24
CA PHE A 217 5.03 -3.79 -13.76
C PHE A 217 5.72 -3.81 -12.39
N SER A 218 5.35 -4.74 -11.50
CA SER A 218 6.05 -4.92 -10.23
C SER A 218 7.51 -5.36 -10.43
N ALA A 219 7.81 -6.21 -11.41
CA ALA A 219 9.20 -6.62 -11.70
C ALA A 219 10.01 -5.47 -12.32
N VAL A 220 9.41 -4.71 -13.24
CA VAL A 220 10.01 -3.53 -13.88
C VAL A 220 10.31 -2.44 -12.84
N ASP A 221 9.35 -2.16 -11.97
CA ASP A 221 9.47 -1.22 -10.85
C ASP A 221 10.59 -1.64 -9.87
N GLN A 222 10.67 -2.94 -9.57
CA GLN A 222 11.75 -3.47 -8.75
C GLN A 222 13.13 -3.32 -9.43
N PHE A 223 13.20 -3.47 -10.74
CA PHE A 223 14.44 -3.24 -11.48
C PHE A 223 14.89 -1.78 -11.45
N PHE A 224 13.99 -0.83 -11.71
CA PHE A 224 14.31 0.60 -11.69
C PHE A 224 14.70 1.08 -10.28
N SER A 225 13.95 0.66 -9.25
CA SER A 225 14.22 1.05 -7.86
C SER A 225 15.54 0.51 -7.31
N THR A 226 15.99 -0.65 -7.82
CA THR A 226 17.27 -1.27 -7.45
C THR A 226 18.43 -0.87 -8.35
N ASN A 227 18.22 -0.05 -9.37
CA ASN A 227 19.28 0.32 -10.30
C ASN A 227 20.34 1.23 -9.63
N TYR A 228 21.61 1.06 -10.00
CA TYR A 228 22.71 1.88 -9.46
C TYR A 228 22.73 3.31 -10.01
N ARG A 229 22.16 3.52 -11.21
CA ARG A 229 22.12 4.85 -11.85
C ARG A 229 20.98 5.65 -11.25
N PHE A 230 21.32 6.79 -10.63
CA PHE A 230 20.35 7.70 -10.01
C PHE A 230 19.22 8.10 -10.99
N ASN A 231 19.56 8.41 -12.25
CA ASN A 231 18.57 8.81 -13.25
C ASN A 231 17.51 7.73 -13.52
N LEU A 232 17.90 6.44 -13.56
CA LEU A 232 16.95 5.34 -13.78
C LEU A 232 16.08 5.11 -12.54
N ARG A 233 16.65 5.30 -11.35
CA ARG A 233 15.89 5.24 -10.10
C ARG A 233 14.84 6.35 -10.05
N GLN A 234 15.17 7.56 -10.48
CA GLN A 234 14.26 8.69 -10.48
C GLN A 234 13.08 8.52 -11.45
N MET A 235 13.20 7.67 -12.48
CA MET A 235 12.07 7.33 -13.35
C MET A 235 10.98 6.54 -12.63
N CYS A 236 11.35 5.82 -11.55
CA CYS A 236 10.44 5.08 -10.70
C CYS A 236 9.68 6.05 -9.79
N THR A 237 8.75 6.82 -10.38
CA THR A 237 7.86 7.68 -9.62
C THR A 237 6.51 7.01 -9.41
N LEU A 238 5.93 7.22 -8.23
CA LEU A 238 4.60 6.72 -7.90
C LEU A 238 3.52 7.24 -8.87
N ARG A 239 3.70 8.46 -9.39
CA ARG A 239 2.79 9.06 -10.39
C ARG A 239 2.83 8.25 -11.68
N LEU A 240 4.03 7.97 -12.19
CA LEU A 240 4.22 7.20 -13.41
C LEU A 240 3.64 5.78 -13.30
N GLY A 241 3.87 5.10 -12.17
CA GLY A 241 3.28 3.77 -11.92
C GLY A 241 1.75 3.77 -11.98
N ARG A 242 1.09 4.80 -11.42
CA ARG A 242 -0.37 4.95 -11.49
C ARG A 242 -0.85 5.20 -12.92
N TYR A 243 -0.13 6.03 -13.70
CA TYR A 243 -0.48 6.27 -15.10
C TYR A 243 -0.36 4.99 -15.93
N PHE A 244 0.72 4.22 -15.81
CA PHE A 244 0.87 2.95 -16.53
C PHE A 244 -0.20 1.93 -16.13
N ALA A 245 -0.48 1.78 -14.84
CA ALA A 245 -1.53 0.88 -14.37
C ALA A 245 -2.91 1.28 -14.93
N PHE A 246 -3.25 2.57 -14.88
CA PHE A 246 -4.52 3.07 -15.43
C PHE A 246 -4.63 2.86 -16.94
N MET A 247 -3.60 3.24 -17.70
CA MET A 247 -3.57 3.05 -19.15
C MET A 247 -3.71 1.57 -19.53
N PHE A 248 -3.06 0.68 -18.78
CA PHE A 248 -3.16 -0.76 -19.02
C PHE A 248 -4.54 -1.32 -18.67
N ILE A 249 -5.17 -0.85 -17.58
CA ILE A 249 -6.55 -1.25 -17.24
C ILE A 249 -7.51 -0.82 -18.34
N CYS A 250 -7.40 0.42 -18.85
CA CYS A 250 -8.20 0.89 -19.98
C CYS A 250 -7.99 0.03 -21.22
N PHE A 251 -6.74 -0.31 -21.54
CA PHE A 251 -6.41 -1.23 -22.63
C PHE A 251 -7.06 -2.61 -22.42
N ALA A 252 -6.95 -3.19 -21.22
CA ALA A 252 -7.53 -4.48 -20.90
C ALA A 252 -9.07 -4.48 -21.02
N ILE A 253 -9.74 -3.39 -20.61
CA ILE A 253 -11.20 -3.22 -20.76
C ILE A 253 -11.58 -3.18 -22.24
N ILE A 254 -10.96 -2.30 -23.02
CA ILE A 254 -11.26 -2.14 -24.45
C ILE A 254 -11.03 -3.46 -25.20
N HIS A 255 -9.88 -4.11 -24.94
CA HIS A 255 -9.52 -5.38 -25.54
C HIS A 255 -10.52 -6.49 -25.17
N SER A 256 -10.89 -6.60 -23.90
CA SER A 256 -11.83 -7.64 -23.43
C SER A 256 -13.25 -7.40 -23.95
N ILE A 257 -13.70 -6.15 -24.08
CA ILE A 257 -15.00 -5.83 -24.70
C ILE A 257 -15.02 -6.27 -26.17
N ALA A 258 -13.96 -5.97 -26.92
CA ALA A 258 -13.85 -6.39 -28.32
C ALA A 258 -13.95 -7.91 -28.45
N LEU A 259 -13.16 -8.66 -27.68
CA LEU A 259 -13.17 -10.12 -27.70
C LEU A 259 -14.48 -10.71 -27.15
N GLY A 260 -15.05 -10.08 -26.12
CA GLY A 260 -16.32 -10.46 -25.50
C GLY A 260 -17.54 -10.28 -26.40
N SER A 261 -17.48 -9.34 -27.35
CA SER A 261 -18.58 -9.06 -28.28
C SER A 261 -18.90 -10.24 -29.18
N SER A 262 -17.89 -11.07 -29.51
CA SER A 262 -17.94 -12.23 -30.41
C SER A 262 -18.47 -13.52 -29.77
N TYR A 263 -18.88 -13.48 -28.49
CA TYR A 263 -19.48 -14.64 -27.83
C TYR A 263 -20.97 -14.77 -28.17
N ALA A 264 -21.40 -16.00 -28.46
CA ALA A 264 -22.79 -16.36 -28.70
C ALA A 264 -23.16 -17.62 -27.91
N ILE A 265 -24.45 -17.75 -27.59
CA ILE A 265 -24.98 -18.95 -26.96
C ILE A 265 -25.28 -19.97 -28.06
N GLN A 266 -24.68 -21.15 -27.95
CA GLN A 266 -25.02 -22.32 -28.74
C GLN A 266 -25.78 -23.33 -27.88
N PRO A 267 -26.93 -23.87 -28.32
CA PRO A 267 -27.78 -24.73 -27.50
C PRO A 267 -27.08 -25.96 -26.92
N THR A 268 -26.11 -26.51 -27.65
CA THR A 268 -25.43 -27.77 -27.30
C THR A 268 -24.09 -27.58 -26.60
N LEU A 269 -23.41 -26.46 -26.84
CA LEU A 269 -22.04 -26.20 -26.35
C LEU A 269 -21.99 -25.09 -25.29
N GLY A 270 -23.13 -24.48 -24.99
CA GLY A 270 -23.20 -23.32 -24.11
C GLY A 270 -22.62 -22.10 -24.80
N CYS A 271 -21.92 -21.25 -24.05
CA CYS A 271 -21.44 -20.00 -24.61
C CYS A 271 -20.03 -20.10 -25.21
N ILE A 272 -19.94 -19.92 -26.52
CA ILE A 272 -18.74 -20.08 -27.32
C ILE A 272 -18.49 -18.83 -28.18
N ILE A 273 -17.29 -18.72 -28.76
CA ILE A 273 -16.97 -17.66 -29.72
C ILE A 273 -17.59 -18.08 -31.08
N SER A 274 -18.45 -17.25 -31.65
CA SER A 274 -19.20 -17.58 -32.87
C SER A 274 -18.36 -17.46 -34.16
N ASP A 275 -17.42 -16.51 -34.18
CA ASP A 275 -16.63 -16.20 -35.36
C ASP A 275 -15.28 -16.92 -35.33
N HIS A 276 -14.99 -17.64 -36.40
CA HIS A 276 -13.75 -18.39 -36.60
C HIS A 276 -12.50 -17.51 -36.51
N THR A 277 -12.57 -16.25 -36.98
CA THR A 277 -11.45 -15.29 -36.90
C THR A 277 -11.08 -15.00 -35.46
N TRP A 278 -12.09 -14.77 -34.61
CA TRP A 278 -11.90 -14.53 -33.19
C TRP A 278 -11.46 -15.79 -32.44
N VAL A 279 -11.92 -16.97 -32.86
CA VAL A 279 -11.40 -18.25 -32.36
C VAL A 279 -9.90 -18.35 -32.63
N GLN A 280 -9.45 -18.12 -33.87
CA GLN A 280 -8.03 -18.15 -34.23
C GLN A 280 -7.23 -17.10 -33.45
N TYR A 281 -7.72 -15.86 -33.37
CA TYR A 281 -7.07 -14.80 -32.60
C TYR A 281 -6.91 -15.16 -31.12
N SER A 282 -7.98 -15.67 -30.50
CA SER A 282 -7.98 -16.06 -29.09
C SER A 282 -6.97 -17.20 -28.85
N THR A 283 -6.98 -18.17 -29.75
CA THR A 283 -6.24 -19.43 -29.70
C THR A 283 -4.74 -19.23 -29.90
N TYR A 284 -4.33 -18.50 -30.95
CA TYR A 284 -2.93 -18.40 -31.36
C TYR A 284 -2.22 -17.14 -30.87
N PHE A 285 -2.95 -16.06 -30.57
CA PHE A 285 -2.36 -14.80 -30.14
C PHE A 285 -2.69 -14.47 -28.68
N PHE A 286 -3.97 -14.39 -28.33
CA PHE A 286 -4.37 -13.88 -27.02
C PHE A 286 -3.87 -14.75 -25.85
N TYR A 287 -4.23 -16.04 -25.83
CA TYR A 287 -3.85 -16.92 -24.72
C TYR A 287 -2.34 -17.19 -24.64
N PRO A 288 -1.66 -17.65 -25.71
CA PRO A 288 -0.25 -17.99 -25.60
C PRO A 288 0.64 -16.74 -25.53
N ILE A 289 0.45 -15.76 -26.42
CA ILE A 289 1.38 -14.63 -26.55
C ILE A 289 1.05 -13.55 -25.53
N LEU A 290 -0.15 -12.96 -25.63
CA LEU A 290 -0.51 -11.77 -24.85
C LEU A 290 -0.66 -12.09 -23.36
N LEU A 291 -1.28 -13.22 -23.02
CA LEU A 291 -1.54 -13.57 -21.64
C LEU A 291 -0.34 -14.24 -20.96
N VAL A 292 0.55 -14.94 -21.68
CA VAL A 292 1.51 -15.85 -21.02
C VAL A 292 2.94 -15.57 -21.42
N PHE A 293 3.34 -15.81 -22.68
CA PHE A 293 4.74 -15.67 -23.08
C PHE A 293 5.25 -14.23 -22.89
N LEU A 294 4.46 -13.22 -23.26
CA LEU A 294 4.87 -11.83 -23.11
C LEU A 294 4.97 -11.40 -21.63
N PRO A 295 3.98 -11.68 -20.76
CA PRO A 295 4.12 -11.42 -19.33
C PRO A 295 5.26 -12.21 -18.66
N ILE A 296 5.42 -13.50 -18.98
CA ILE A 296 6.48 -14.34 -18.40
C ILE A 296 7.86 -13.81 -18.80
N SER A 297 8.07 -13.48 -20.07
CA SER A 297 9.36 -12.96 -20.56
C SER A 297 9.70 -11.63 -19.90
N ILE A 298 8.79 -10.66 -19.89
CA ILE A 298 8.99 -9.35 -19.25
C ILE A 298 9.29 -9.56 -17.75
N ALA A 299 8.41 -10.27 -17.03
CA ALA A 299 8.57 -10.45 -15.60
C ALA A 299 9.86 -11.19 -15.24
N SER A 300 10.27 -12.20 -16.02
CA SER A 300 11.48 -12.98 -15.77
C SER A 300 12.75 -12.15 -16.03
N ILE A 301 12.82 -11.46 -17.16
CA ILE A 301 13.98 -10.61 -17.52
C ILE A 301 14.20 -9.54 -16.45
N PHE A 302 13.16 -8.78 -16.11
CA PHE A 302 13.29 -7.69 -15.14
C PHE A 302 13.53 -8.19 -13.71
N SER A 303 12.95 -9.33 -13.31
CA SER A 303 13.21 -9.91 -11.98
C SER A 303 14.64 -10.41 -11.84
N ILE A 304 15.20 -11.04 -12.88
CA ILE A 304 16.60 -11.48 -12.89
C ILE A 304 17.52 -10.26 -12.84
N LEU A 305 17.26 -9.21 -13.65
CA LEU A 305 18.05 -7.98 -13.62
C LEU A 305 17.98 -7.28 -12.25
N ALA A 306 16.81 -7.21 -11.63
CA ALA A 306 16.64 -6.65 -10.29
C ALA A 306 17.43 -7.47 -9.24
N TYR A 307 17.41 -8.80 -9.34
CA TYR A 307 18.19 -9.67 -8.46
C TYR A 307 19.70 -9.45 -8.61
N HIS A 308 20.19 -9.31 -9.84
CA HIS A 308 21.59 -8.97 -10.11
C HIS A 308 21.98 -7.62 -9.52
N ASN A 309 21.14 -6.59 -9.68
CA ASN A 309 21.37 -5.26 -9.13
C ASN A 309 21.50 -5.30 -7.60
N VAL A 310 20.60 -6.02 -6.90
CA VAL A 310 20.66 -6.17 -5.44
C VAL A 310 21.92 -6.90 -5.00
N ARG A 311 22.33 -7.96 -5.71
CA ARG A 311 23.58 -8.69 -5.41
C ARG A 311 24.82 -7.83 -5.63
N HIS A 312 24.79 -6.89 -6.57
CA HIS A 312 25.88 -5.97 -6.81
C HIS A 312 25.94 -4.85 -5.74
N ILE A 313 24.79 -4.29 -5.35
CA ILE A 313 24.68 -3.24 -4.31
C ILE A 313 25.23 -3.72 -2.96
N VAL A 314 25.05 -5.01 -2.65
CA VAL A 314 25.60 -5.68 -1.46
C VAL A 314 27.09 -5.42 -1.23
N ARG A 315 27.88 -5.16 -2.28
CA ARG A 315 29.32 -4.88 -2.16
C ARG A 315 29.65 -3.42 -1.84
N ARG A 316 28.69 -2.50 -1.97
CA ARG A 316 28.88 -1.07 -1.67
C ARG A 316 28.33 -0.76 -0.28
N GLN A 317 29.02 0.09 0.49
CA GLN A 317 28.72 0.45 1.87
C GLN A 317 27.44 1.31 1.98
N LEU A 318 26.26 0.72 1.72
CA LEU A 318 24.97 1.32 2.06
C LEU A 318 24.59 0.94 3.50
N PRO A 319 23.81 1.81 4.20
CA PRO A 319 23.34 1.53 5.54
C PRO A 319 22.59 0.19 5.61
N ILE A 320 22.94 -0.62 6.61
CA ILE A 320 22.56 -2.03 6.76
C ILE A 320 21.04 -2.24 6.75
N VAL A 321 20.27 -1.28 7.28
CA VAL A 321 18.82 -1.39 7.44
C VAL A 321 18.09 -1.36 6.08
N ARG A 322 18.41 -0.41 5.20
CA ARG A 322 17.75 -0.26 3.88
C ARG A 322 17.97 -1.50 3.01
N ARG A 323 19.17 -2.06 3.07
CA ARG A 323 19.58 -3.25 2.33
C ARG A 323 18.77 -4.51 2.68
N LYS A 324 18.43 -4.72 3.95
CA LYS A 324 17.60 -5.88 4.36
C LYS A 324 16.19 -5.79 3.75
N LEU A 325 15.62 -4.58 3.71
CA LEU A 325 14.30 -4.33 3.15
C LEU A 325 14.28 -4.57 1.63
N ASP A 326 15.21 -3.98 0.89
CA ASP A 326 15.27 -4.14 -0.58
C ASP A 326 15.51 -5.60 -0.99
N LYS A 327 16.34 -6.33 -0.24
CA LYS A 327 16.58 -7.77 -0.45
C LYS A 327 15.29 -8.59 -0.24
N GLN A 328 14.55 -8.29 0.83
CA GLN A 328 13.30 -9.00 1.15
C GLN A 328 12.24 -8.76 0.06
N ILE A 329 12.10 -7.53 -0.41
CA ILE A 329 11.11 -7.18 -1.44
C ILE A 329 11.49 -7.79 -2.79
N THR A 330 12.76 -7.69 -3.19
CA THR A 330 13.23 -8.32 -4.44
C THR A 330 13.03 -9.84 -4.42
N ALA A 331 13.33 -10.49 -3.30
CA ALA A 331 13.09 -11.92 -3.13
C ALA A 331 11.59 -12.27 -3.24
N MET A 332 10.72 -11.43 -2.67
CA MET A 332 9.27 -11.61 -2.75
C MET A 332 8.75 -11.50 -4.19
N VAL A 333 9.21 -10.50 -4.95
CA VAL A 333 8.85 -10.34 -6.37
C VAL A 333 9.37 -11.52 -7.19
N LEU A 334 10.61 -11.95 -6.97
CA LEU A 334 11.18 -13.11 -7.67
C LEU A 334 10.39 -14.40 -7.39
N MET A 335 10.04 -14.67 -6.13
CA MET A 335 9.21 -15.82 -5.77
C MET A 335 7.83 -15.75 -6.41
N ARG A 336 7.25 -14.55 -6.52
CA ARG A 336 5.97 -14.34 -7.21
C ARG A 336 6.08 -14.66 -8.70
N VAL A 337 7.18 -14.28 -9.36
CA VAL A 337 7.42 -14.60 -10.78
C VAL A 337 7.68 -16.09 -10.98
N ILE A 338 8.45 -16.75 -10.11
CA ILE A 338 8.65 -18.21 -10.18
C ILE A 338 7.31 -18.93 -10.05
N ALA A 339 6.50 -18.57 -9.05
CA ALA A 339 5.15 -19.13 -8.89
C ALA A 339 4.26 -18.86 -10.11
N PHE A 340 4.33 -17.65 -10.69
CA PHE A 340 3.60 -17.29 -11.91
C PHE A 340 3.96 -18.23 -13.08
N VAL A 341 5.26 -18.47 -13.32
CA VAL A 341 5.73 -19.37 -14.37
C VAL A 341 5.28 -20.81 -14.11
N CYS A 342 5.50 -21.34 -12.90
CA CYS A 342 5.16 -22.72 -12.56
C CYS A 342 3.66 -23.02 -12.64
N LEU A 343 2.80 -22.06 -12.29
CA LEU A 343 1.35 -22.26 -12.27
C LEU A 343 0.68 -21.94 -13.60
N ALA A 344 1.17 -20.95 -14.36
CA ALA A 344 0.56 -20.55 -15.62
C ALA A 344 1.02 -21.39 -16.82
N LEU A 345 2.28 -21.80 -16.87
CA LEU A 345 2.86 -22.47 -18.04
C LEU A 345 2.18 -23.83 -18.36
N PRO A 346 1.89 -24.73 -17.39
CA PRO A 346 1.30 -26.03 -17.68
C PRO A 346 -0.05 -25.94 -18.40
N PHE A 347 -0.93 -25.03 -17.94
CA PHE A 347 -2.24 -24.82 -18.55
C PHE A 347 -2.13 -24.35 -20.01
N ASN A 348 -1.12 -23.51 -20.32
CA ASN A 348 -0.95 -22.95 -21.65
C ASN A 348 -0.29 -23.93 -22.62
N VAL A 349 0.68 -24.71 -22.16
CA VAL A 349 1.23 -25.83 -22.94
C VAL A 349 0.12 -26.81 -23.30
N TYR A 350 -0.74 -27.15 -22.32
CA TYR A 350 -1.89 -28.01 -22.58
C TYR A 350 -2.91 -27.42 -23.56
N ARG A 351 -3.20 -26.11 -23.44
CA ARG A 351 -4.03 -25.41 -24.42
C ARG A 351 -3.47 -25.56 -25.84
N ILE A 352 -2.19 -25.24 -26.03
CA ILE A 352 -1.51 -25.37 -27.32
C ILE A 352 -1.59 -26.81 -27.81
N TYR A 353 -1.37 -27.80 -26.94
CA TYR A 353 -1.51 -29.22 -27.28
C TYR A 353 -2.93 -29.55 -27.79
N VAL A 354 -3.98 -29.18 -27.06
CA VAL A 354 -5.38 -29.46 -27.45
C VAL A 354 -5.75 -28.81 -28.78
N ILE A 355 -5.19 -27.64 -29.07
CA ILE A 355 -5.41 -26.92 -30.34
C ILE A 355 -4.76 -27.66 -31.51
N ASN A 356 -3.53 -28.15 -31.33
CA ASN A 356 -2.79 -28.86 -32.39
C ASN A 356 -3.25 -30.32 -32.56
N PHE A 357 -3.78 -30.92 -31.50
CA PHE A 357 -4.23 -32.32 -31.49
C PHE A 357 -5.70 -32.40 -31.03
N PRO A 358 -6.66 -31.95 -31.86
CA PRO A 358 -8.06 -31.95 -31.49
C PRO A 358 -8.56 -33.37 -31.22
N THR A 359 -9.06 -33.61 -30.02
CA THR A 359 -9.63 -34.90 -29.64
C THR A 359 -11.02 -35.05 -30.25
N SER A 360 -11.23 -36.09 -31.06
CA SER A 360 -12.54 -36.37 -31.67
C SER A 360 -13.60 -36.61 -30.60
N PRO A 361 -14.76 -35.91 -30.63
CA PRO A 361 -15.86 -36.13 -29.69
C PRO A 361 -16.42 -37.57 -29.71
N ARG A 362 -16.15 -38.32 -30.78
CA ARG A 362 -16.60 -39.72 -30.92
C ARG A 362 -15.91 -40.66 -29.93
N MET A 363 -14.71 -40.30 -29.45
CA MET A 363 -13.95 -41.09 -28.46
C MET A 363 -14.25 -40.58 -27.05
N LEU A 364 -15.36 -41.05 -26.47
CA LEU A 364 -15.88 -40.60 -25.17
C LEU A 364 -14.81 -40.64 -24.05
N MET A 365 -14.01 -41.71 -23.99
CA MET A 365 -12.98 -41.89 -22.95
C MET A 365 -11.87 -40.85 -23.07
N SER A 366 -11.29 -40.68 -24.26
CA SER A 366 -10.22 -39.68 -24.50
C SER A 366 -10.71 -38.26 -24.26
N TYR A 367 -11.96 -37.97 -24.64
CA TYR A 367 -12.58 -36.67 -24.38
C TYR A 367 -12.79 -36.41 -22.89
N ALA A 368 -13.27 -37.41 -22.13
CA ALA A 368 -13.43 -37.31 -20.68
C ALA A 368 -12.09 -37.07 -19.96
N ILE A 369 -11.03 -37.79 -20.35
CA ILE A 369 -9.67 -37.59 -19.82
C ILE A 369 -9.18 -36.17 -20.13
N SER A 370 -9.34 -35.72 -21.37
CA SER A 370 -8.96 -34.36 -21.80
C SER A 370 -9.68 -33.28 -20.98
N ARG A 371 -10.97 -33.46 -20.69
CA ARG A 371 -11.74 -32.55 -19.83
C ARG A 371 -11.27 -32.55 -18.38
N LEU A 372 -10.94 -33.72 -17.83
CA LEU A 372 -10.40 -33.82 -16.47
C LEU A 372 -9.03 -33.12 -16.36
N ILE A 373 -8.12 -33.36 -17.30
CA ILE A 373 -6.81 -32.69 -17.35
C ILE A 373 -6.99 -31.18 -17.47
N GLN A 374 -7.90 -30.73 -18.33
CA GLN A 374 -8.22 -29.31 -18.48
C GLN A 374 -8.68 -28.70 -17.15
N ALA A 375 -9.59 -29.37 -16.42
CA ALA A 375 -10.11 -28.90 -15.15
C ALA A 375 -9.04 -28.83 -14.05
N ILE A 376 -8.15 -29.81 -13.99
CA ILE A 376 -7.02 -29.83 -13.04
C ILE A 376 -6.06 -28.68 -13.34
N LEU A 377 -5.62 -28.54 -14.60
CA LEU A 377 -4.68 -27.48 -14.99
C LEU A 377 -5.28 -26.09 -14.85
N LEU A 378 -6.57 -25.93 -15.15
CA LEU A 378 -7.30 -24.69 -14.91
C LEU A 378 -7.34 -24.38 -13.42
N SER A 379 -7.60 -25.36 -12.56
CA SER A 379 -7.57 -25.19 -11.10
C SER A 379 -6.19 -24.75 -10.61
N ILE A 380 -5.12 -25.38 -11.09
CA ILE A 380 -3.73 -24.99 -10.79
C ILE A 380 -3.45 -23.55 -11.24
N ASN A 381 -3.86 -23.18 -12.45
CA ASN A 381 -3.72 -21.81 -12.93
C ASN A 381 -4.52 -20.81 -12.08
N ASN A 382 -5.65 -21.20 -11.50
CA ASN A 382 -6.42 -20.31 -10.62
C ASN A 382 -5.80 -20.12 -9.23
N ILE A 383 -5.02 -21.10 -8.73
CA ILE A 383 -4.22 -20.94 -7.50
C ILE A 383 -3.26 -19.74 -7.62
N ASN A 384 -2.83 -19.42 -8.84
CA ASN A 384 -1.98 -18.27 -9.12
C ASN A 384 -2.58 -16.92 -8.68
N TYR A 385 -3.90 -16.76 -8.66
CA TYR A 385 -4.55 -15.54 -8.14
C TYR A 385 -4.45 -15.44 -6.62
N THR A 386 -4.43 -16.59 -5.94
CA THR A 386 -4.42 -16.68 -4.48
C THR A 386 -2.99 -16.63 -3.91
N ILE A 387 -2.02 -17.19 -4.63
CA ILE A 387 -0.66 -17.35 -4.12
C ILE A 387 0.04 -16.02 -3.82
N SER A 388 -0.33 -14.92 -4.50
CA SER A 388 0.10 -13.57 -4.11
C SER A 388 -0.09 -13.33 -2.62
N PHE A 389 -1.30 -13.54 -2.13
CA PHE A 389 -1.68 -13.27 -0.74
C PHE A 389 -0.86 -14.11 0.23
N TYR A 390 -0.67 -15.40 -0.07
CA TYR A 390 0.13 -16.30 0.76
C TYR A 390 1.62 -15.94 0.77
N ILE A 391 2.20 -15.57 -0.39
CA ILE A 391 3.58 -15.09 -0.47
C ILE A 391 3.75 -13.83 0.40
N PHE A 392 2.80 -12.89 0.35
CA PHE A 392 2.84 -11.68 1.16
C PHE A 392 2.79 -11.97 2.66
N ILE A 393 1.91 -12.87 3.10
CA ILE A 393 1.79 -13.24 4.52
C ILE A 393 3.06 -13.92 5.02
N THR A 394 3.62 -14.85 4.23
CA THR A 394 4.77 -15.65 4.65
C THR A 394 6.07 -14.85 4.63
N PHE A 395 6.32 -14.06 3.58
CA PHE A 395 7.59 -13.34 3.43
C PHE A 395 7.61 -11.99 4.12
N SER A 396 6.47 -11.30 4.31
CA SER A 396 6.45 -9.99 4.96
C SER A 396 6.02 -10.12 6.42
N SER A 397 6.99 -10.22 7.33
CA SER A 397 6.74 -10.25 8.78
C SER A 397 5.96 -9.02 9.27
N ARG A 398 6.19 -7.84 8.67
CA ARG A 398 5.44 -6.61 8.94
C ARG A 398 3.98 -6.76 8.51
N PHE A 399 3.73 -7.26 7.30
CA PHE A 399 2.37 -7.48 6.82
C PHE A 399 1.65 -8.55 7.64
N GLY A 400 2.31 -9.67 7.95
CA GLY A 400 1.77 -10.71 8.83
C GLY A 400 1.36 -10.17 10.20
N ARG A 401 2.19 -9.29 10.80
CA ARG A 401 1.83 -8.59 12.06
C ARG A 401 0.62 -7.68 11.89
N GLN A 402 0.55 -6.88 10.82
CA GLN A 402 -0.59 -6.01 10.56
C GLN A 402 -1.88 -6.80 10.31
N VAL A 403 -1.84 -7.85 9.50
CA VAL A 403 -2.98 -8.74 9.25
C VAL A 403 -3.42 -9.41 10.54
N LYS A 404 -2.49 -9.94 11.33
CA LYS A 404 -2.80 -10.53 12.65
C LYS A 404 -3.45 -9.50 13.57
N LEU A 405 -2.95 -8.27 13.63
CA LEU A 405 -3.54 -7.19 14.43
C LEU A 405 -4.95 -6.82 13.94
N VAL A 406 -5.18 -6.70 12.64
CA VAL A 406 -6.50 -6.37 12.07
C VAL A 406 -7.49 -7.51 12.27
N LEU A 407 -7.09 -8.77 12.02
CA LEU A 407 -7.92 -9.95 12.23
C LEU A 407 -8.24 -10.14 13.71
N VAL A 408 -7.24 -10.10 14.59
CA VAL A 408 -7.45 -10.21 16.04
C VAL A 408 -8.36 -9.08 16.52
N ARG A 409 -8.14 -7.82 16.11
CA ARG A 409 -9.01 -6.70 16.50
C ARG A 409 -10.44 -6.86 16.00
N LYS A 410 -10.67 -7.20 14.73
CA LYS A 410 -12.02 -7.36 14.17
C LYS A 410 -12.75 -8.57 14.73
N CYS A 411 -12.06 -9.72 14.87
CA CYS A 411 -12.62 -10.91 15.51
C CYS A 411 -12.94 -10.63 16.97
N TRP A 412 -12.05 -9.97 17.70
CA TRP A 412 -12.29 -9.57 19.09
C TRP A 412 -13.47 -8.62 19.23
N GLN A 413 -13.60 -7.62 18.36
CA GLN A 413 -14.75 -6.70 18.35
C GLN A 413 -16.06 -7.42 18.05
N ARG A 414 -16.08 -8.33 17.05
CA ARG A 414 -17.27 -9.14 16.74
C ARG A 414 -17.62 -10.09 17.87
N TRP A 415 -16.63 -10.72 18.49
CA TRP A 415 -16.83 -11.60 19.62
C TRP A 415 -17.38 -10.85 20.83
N LYS A 416 -16.81 -9.69 21.19
CA LYS A 416 -17.31 -8.82 22.25
C LYS A 416 -18.76 -8.38 21.99
N TYR A 417 -19.08 -8.00 20.75
CA TYR A 417 -20.45 -7.65 20.37
C TYR A 417 -21.41 -8.84 20.50
N TRP A 418 -20.99 -10.03 20.05
CA TRP A 418 -21.80 -11.25 20.15
C TRP A 418 -22.03 -11.69 21.60
N CYS A 419 -21.00 -11.65 22.45
CA CYS A 419 -21.11 -11.92 23.89
C CYS A 419 -22.05 -10.92 24.59
N CYS A 420 -21.94 -9.63 24.28
CA CYS A 420 -22.84 -8.60 24.83
C CYS A 420 -24.30 -8.86 24.42
N ARG A 421 -24.53 -9.24 23.16
CA ARG A 421 -25.87 -9.57 22.65
C ARG A 421 -26.46 -10.81 23.33
N ILE A 422 -25.65 -11.82 23.63
CA ILE A 422 -26.09 -13.00 24.37
C ILE A 422 -26.43 -12.64 25.82
N ASN A 423 -25.58 -11.87 26.49
CA ASN A 423 -25.82 -11.46 27.87
C ASN A 423 -27.15 -10.68 28.01
N ASN A 424 -27.41 -9.74 27.11
CA ASN A 424 -28.68 -8.98 27.11
C ASN A 424 -29.90 -9.87 26.84
N ARG A 425 -29.76 -10.94 26.05
CA ARG A 425 -30.85 -11.90 25.81
C ARG A 425 -31.13 -12.73 27.06
N ILE A 426 -30.09 -13.19 27.75
CA ILE A 426 -30.24 -13.93 29.01
C ILE A 426 -30.92 -13.06 30.07
N GLU A 427 -30.52 -11.79 30.19
CA GLU A 427 -31.13 -10.84 31.13
C GLU A 427 -32.59 -10.50 30.78
N SER A 428 -32.93 -10.41 29.48
CA SER A 428 -34.33 -10.25 29.08
C SER A 428 -35.17 -11.49 29.40
N ASP A 429 -34.61 -12.68 29.24
CA ASP A 429 -35.31 -13.93 29.51
C ASP A 429 -35.52 -14.13 31.03
N SER A 430 -34.53 -13.83 31.87
CA SER A 430 -34.67 -13.89 33.34
C SER A 430 -35.67 -12.88 33.89
N ASN A 431 -35.72 -11.67 33.32
CA ASN A 431 -36.70 -10.66 33.71
C ASN A 431 -38.13 -11.06 33.29
N ASN A 432 -38.28 -11.72 32.15
CA ASN A 432 -39.57 -12.24 31.70
C ASN A 432 -40.06 -13.40 32.59
N GLU A 433 -39.18 -14.31 33.02
CA GLU A 433 -39.52 -15.38 33.96
C GLU A 433 -39.90 -14.83 35.35
N SER A 434 -39.17 -13.83 35.84
CA SER A 434 -39.48 -13.17 37.12
C SER A 434 -40.85 -12.47 37.08
N ARG A 435 -41.18 -11.79 35.97
CA ARG A 435 -42.50 -11.17 35.77
C ARG A 435 -43.62 -12.19 35.68
N LYS A 436 -43.40 -13.32 35.00
CA LYS A 436 -44.38 -14.42 34.96
C LYS A 436 -44.67 -14.96 36.36
N SER A 437 -43.62 -15.19 37.15
CA SER A 437 -43.75 -15.68 38.53
C SER A 437 -44.52 -14.71 39.43
N GLN A 438 -44.33 -13.39 39.26
CA GLN A 438 -45.10 -12.38 39.99
C GLN A 438 -46.58 -12.37 39.58
N MET A 439 -46.89 -12.42 38.29
CA MET A 439 -48.28 -12.49 37.80
C MET A 439 -49.02 -13.74 38.31
N GLU A 440 -48.36 -14.90 38.32
CA GLU A 440 -48.93 -16.14 38.88
C GLU A 440 -49.16 -16.07 40.40
N SER A 441 -48.36 -15.30 41.14
CA SER A 441 -48.57 -15.10 42.57
C SER A 441 -49.73 -14.15 42.88
N GLU A 442 -49.97 -13.14 42.04
CA GLU A 442 -51.09 -12.20 42.18
C GLU A 442 -52.43 -12.85 41.81
N GLU A 443 -52.45 -13.81 40.88
CA GLU A 443 -53.68 -14.52 40.48
C GLU A 443 -54.16 -15.55 41.53
N ASN A 444 -53.29 -15.95 42.47
CA ASN A 444 -53.60 -16.91 43.53
C ASN A 444 -54.02 -16.27 44.87
N ILE A 445 -54.00 -14.94 44.98
CA ILE A 445 -54.47 -14.17 46.14
C ILE A 445 -55.91 -13.72 45.86
#